data_AF-A0A553I5S9-F1
#
_entry.id   AF-A0A553I5S9-F1
#
_cell.length_a   1.000
_cell.length_b   1.000
_cell.length_c   1.000
_cell.angle_alpha   90.00
_cell.angle_beta   90.00
_cell.angle_gamma   90.00
#
_symmetry.space_group_name_H-M   'P 1'
#
loop_
_entity.id
_entity.type
_entity.pdbx_description
1 polymer ?
#
loop_
_entity_poly.entity_id
_entity_poly.type
_entity_poly.pdbx_seq_one_letter_code
_entity_poly.pdbx_strand_id
1 'polypeptide(L)'
;MHFFSSLVFGLGLIAGTQASPAESRGVAVVHLKFHGGPASYDLYVPEDGSVVPTNNDISVSIIDVDTPNYDAISLCTFNTPGQKALVGSTTPQGVKQITVGPPQPVLSVSCRAK
;
A
#
# COMPACT_ATOMS: atom_id res chain seq x y z
N MET A 1 -21.35 65.34 44.72
CA MET A 1 -20.00 64.78 44.51
C MET A 1 -20.13 63.27 44.45
N HIS A 2 -19.66 62.67 43.34
CA HIS A 2 -19.39 61.23 43.07
C HIS A 2 -20.61 60.28 43.03
N PHE A 3 -21.20 59.95 41.86
CA PHE A 3 -20.80 58.95 40.85
C PHE A 3 -20.34 57.61 41.42
N PHE A 4 -21.00 56.51 41.05
CA PHE A 4 -20.37 55.35 40.38
C PHE A 4 -21.45 54.34 39.93
N SER A 5 -21.65 54.26 38.60
CA SER A 5 -22.37 53.20 37.91
C SER A 5 -21.38 52.09 37.60
N SER A 6 -21.67 50.85 37.96
CA SER A 6 -20.83 49.69 37.64
C SER A 6 -21.61 48.71 36.76
N LEU A 7 -21.25 48.74 35.48
CA LEU A 7 -21.69 47.83 34.43
C LEU A 7 -20.61 46.74 34.31
N VAL A 8 -20.90 45.50 34.72
CA VAL A 8 -19.96 44.38 34.57
C VAL A 8 -20.49 43.44 33.50
N PHE A 9 -19.82 43.50 32.35
CA PHE A 9 -19.95 42.59 31.21
C PHE A 9 -19.39 41.21 31.59
N GLY A 10 -20.23 40.17 31.57
CA GLY A 10 -19.79 38.78 31.73
C GLY A 10 -19.26 38.22 30.41
N LEU A 11 -17.95 37.95 30.35
CA LEU A 11 -17.28 37.28 29.22
C LEU A 11 -17.73 35.82 29.09
N GLY A 12 -18.19 35.42 27.89
CA GLY A 12 -18.45 34.02 27.54
C GLY A 12 -17.14 33.25 27.29
N LEU A 13 -17.01 32.08 27.91
CA LEU A 13 -15.91 31.15 27.67
C LEU A 13 -16.19 30.35 26.39
N ILE A 14 -15.41 30.62 25.34
CA ILE A 14 -15.46 29.84 24.10
C ILE A 14 -14.63 28.57 24.33
N ALA A 15 -15.29 27.42 24.46
CA ALA A 15 -14.62 26.13 24.52
C ALA A 15 -14.01 25.81 23.15
N GLY A 16 -12.69 25.87 23.04
CA GLY A 16 -11.97 25.44 21.84
C GLY A 16 -12.03 23.92 21.71
N THR A 17 -12.88 23.40 20.84
CA THR A 17 -12.81 22.01 20.39
C THR A 17 -11.60 21.88 19.48
N GLN A 18 -10.51 21.31 20.01
CA GLN A 18 -9.31 21.02 19.23
C GLN A 18 -9.61 19.80 18.36
N ALA A 19 -10.21 20.03 17.18
CA ALA A 19 -10.28 19.01 16.15
C ALA A 19 -8.88 18.88 15.56
N SER A 20 -8.13 17.85 15.97
CA SER A 20 -6.89 17.49 15.29
C SER A 20 -7.24 17.21 13.82
N PRO A 21 -6.55 17.80 12.84
CA PRO A 21 -6.69 17.38 11.45
C PRO A 21 -6.42 15.88 11.41
N ALA A 22 -7.36 15.10 10.89
CA ALA A 22 -7.05 13.76 10.45
C ALA A 22 -5.99 13.92 9.37
N GLU A 23 -4.73 13.65 9.72
CA GLU A 23 -3.65 13.46 8.77
C GLU A 23 -4.19 12.56 7.66
N SER A 24 -4.28 13.09 6.44
CA SER A 24 -4.50 12.28 5.25
C SER A 24 -3.26 11.41 5.08
N ARG A 25 -3.18 10.33 5.86
CA ARG A 25 -2.17 9.29 5.70
C ARG A 25 -2.38 8.73 4.31
N GLY A 26 -1.58 9.21 3.36
CA GLY A 26 -1.56 8.66 2.01
C GLY A 26 -1.40 7.15 2.09
N VAL A 27 -2.14 6.42 1.27
CA VAL A 27 -2.02 4.96 1.20
C VAL A 27 -0.61 4.64 0.69
N ALA A 28 0.14 3.85 1.46
CA ALA A 28 1.45 3.37 1.03
C ALA A 28 1.33 2.51 -0.23
N VAL A 29 2.37 2.49 -1.07
CA VAL A 29 2.34 1.81 -2.37
C VAL A 29 3.50 0.82 -2.44
N VAL A 30 3.18 -0.42 -2.80
CA VAL A 30 4.14 -1.48 -3.05
C VAL A 30 4.57 -1.43 -4.51
N HIS A 31 5.87 -1.49 -4.75
CA HIS A 31 6.48 -1.51 -6.08
C HIS A 31 6.88 -2.95 -6.39
N LEU A 32 6.24 -3.53 -7.40
CA LEU A 32 6.43 -4.91 -7.82
C LEU A 32 6.90 -4.95 -9.26
N LYS A 33 7.91 -5.76 -9.55
CA LYS A 33 8.37 -6.00 -10.92
C LYS A 33 8.19 -7.47 -11.28
N PHE A 34 7.46 -7.72 -12.37
CA PHE A 34 7.12 -9.04 -12.83
C PHE A 34 8.03 -9.43 -13.98
N HIS A 35 8.56 -10.65 -13.94
CA HIS A 35 9.47 -11.18 -14.96
C HIS A 35 8.91 -12.47 -15.55
N GLY A 36 8.88 -12.56 -16.88
CA GLY A 36 8.52 -13.75 -17.62
C GLY A 36 9.41 -13.90 -18.87
N GLY A 37 10.26 -14.92 -18.87
CA GLY A 37 11.25 -15.11 -19.93
C GLY A 37 12.13 -13.86 -20.10
N PRO A 38 12.26 -13.30 -21.32
CA PRO A 38 13.04 -12.07 -21.55
C PRO A 38 12.26 -10.77 -21.26
N ALA A 39 10.99 -10.84 -20.88
CA ALA A 39 10.13 -9.68 -20.71
C ALA A 39 9.84 -9.36 -19.23
N SER A 40 9.54 -8.09 -18.95
CA SER A 40 9.15 -7.64 -17.61
C SER A 40 8.22 -6.43 -17.64
N TYR A 41 7.45 -6.24 -16.57
CA TYR A 41 6.64 -5.03 -16.35
C TYR A 41 6.58 -4.67 -14.86
N ASP A 42 6.37 -3.38 -14.57
CA ASP A 42 6.24 -2.85 -13.21
C ASP A 42 4.76 -2.64 -12.85
N LEU A 43 4.41 -2.80 -11.57
CA LEU A 43 3.10 -2.52 -11.01
C LEU A 43 3.21 -1.81 -9.66
N TYR A 44 2.41 -0.77 -9.50
CA TYR A 44 2.27 -0.02 -8.26
C TYR A 44 0.96 -0.42 -7.60
N VAL A 45 1.02 -1.06 -6.44
CA VAL A 45 -0.16 -1.60 -5.75
C VAL A 45 -0.36 -0.87 -4.42
N PRO A 46 -1.49 -0.17 -4.21
CA PRO A 46 -1.80 0.44 -2.92
C PRO A 46 -1.93 -0.62 -1.81
N GLU A 47 -1.50 -0.27 -0.61
CA GLU A 47 -1.59 -1.11 0.60
C GLU A 47 -2.97 -1.02 1.30
N ASP A 48 -4.02 -0.62 0.59
CA ASP A 48 -5.40 -0.48 1.10
C ASP A 48 -6.29 -1.71 0.83
N GLY A 49 -5.76 -2.74 0.17
CA GLY A 49 -6.50 -3.93 -0.22
C GLY A 49 -7.28 -3.80 -1.53
N SER A 50 -7.18 -2.66 -2.24
CA SER A 50 -7.75 -2.50 -3.57
C SER A 50 -7.12 -3.50 -4.56
N VAL A 51 -7.94 -3.95 -5.51
CA VAL A 51 -7.52 -4.89 -6.55
C VAL A 51 -7.04 -4.09 -7.75
N VAL A 52 -5.78 -4.24 -8.10
CA VAL A 52 -5.14 -3.62 -9.26
C VAL A 52 -5.03 -4.65 -10.39
N PRO A 53 -5.72 -4.48 -11.53
CA PRO A 53 -5.56 -5.34 -12.68
C PRO A 53 -4.19 -5.10 -13.33
N THR A 54 -3.52 -6.16 -13.75
CA THR A 54 -2.21 -6.05 -14.43
C THR A 54 -2.34 -5.72 -15.90
N ASN A 55 -3.43 -6.19 -16.54
CA ASN A 55 -3.68 -6.11 -17.99
C ASN A 55 -2.47 -6.56 -18.83
N ASN A 56 -1.79 -7.61 -18.39
CA ASN A 56 -0.58 -8.12 -19.03
C ASN A 56 -0.65 -9.65 -19.17
N ASP A 57 -0.24 -10.16 -20.33
CA ASP A 57 -0.28 -11.58 -20.70
C ASP A 57 1.08 -12.30 -20.58
N ILE A 58 2.11 -11.62 -20.09
CA ILE A 58 3.43 -12.22 -19.84
C ILE A 58 3.27 -13.35 -18.82
N SER A 59 3.79 -14.54 -19.16
CA SER A 59 3.90 -15.68 -18.25
C SER A 59 4.95 -15.43 -17.18
N VAL A 60 4.52 -14.88 -16.04
CA VAL A 60 5.39 -14.51 -14.93
C VAL A 60 5.92 -15.75 -14.23
N SER A 61 7.25 -15.80 -14.04
CA SER A 61 7.94 -16.82 -13.24
C SER A 61 8.59 -16.24 -11.98
N ILE A 62 8.89 -14.94 -11.96
CA ILE A 62 9.57 -14.25 -10.86
C ILE A 62 8.91 -12.88 -10.65
N ILE A 63 8.75 -12.48 -9.38
CA ILE A 63 8.28 -11.17 -8.97
C ILE A 63 9.32 -10.59 -8.01
N ASP A 64 9.93 -9.47 -8.38
CA ASP A 64 10.81 -8.69 -7.50
C ASP A 64 9.96 -7.70 -6.70
N VAL A 65 10.28 -7.56 -5.42
CA VAL A 65 9.63 -6.62 -4.50
C VAL A 65 10.64 -5.53 -4.18
N ASP A 66 10.45 -4.36 -4.78
CA ASP A 66 11.38 -3.23 -4.65
C ASP A 66 11.10 -2.40 -3.39
N THR A 67 9.93 -2.57 -2.76
CA THR A 67 9.58 -1.89 -1.51
C THR A 67 10.36 -2.46 -0.33
N PRO A 68 11.19 -1.66 0.36
CA PRO A 68 12.00 -2.14 1.48
C PRO A 68 11.13 -2.64 2.64
N ASN A 69 11.54 -3.76 3.25
CA ASN A 69 10.88 -4.35 4.43
C ASN A 69 9.40 -4.73 4.26
N TYR A 70 8.93 -4.85 3.02
CA TYR A 70 7.58 -5.28 2.69
C TYR A 70 7.54 -6.78 2.35
N ASP A 71 6.64 -7.52 2.99
CA ASP A 71 6.50 -8.96 2.81
C ASP A 71 5.39 -9.32 1.82
N ALA A 72 5.64 -9.08 0.53
CA ALA A 72 4.60 -9.23 -0.49
C ALA A 72 4.07 -10.66 -0.63
N ILE A 73 4.83 -11.69 -0.25
CA ILE A 73 4.33 -13.08 -0.31
C ILE A 73 3.21 -13.32 0.70
N SER A 74 3.24 -12.65 1.84
CA SER A 74 2.23 -12.79 2.90
C SER A 74 1.15 -11.70 2.83
N LEU A 75 1.51 -10.50 2.38
CA LEU A 75 0.64 -9.31 2.42
C LEU A 75 -0.08 -9.02 1.10
N CYS A 76 0.35 -9.63 0.00
CA CYS A 76 -0.33 -9.49 -1.29
C CYS A 76 -1.01 -10.78 -1.73
N THR A 77 -2.13 -10.62 -2.43
CA THR A 77 -2.80 -11.70 -3.15
C THR A 77 -2.56 -11.52 -4.64
N PHE A 78 -1.90 -12.50 -5.26
CA PHE A 78 -1.67 -12.55 -6.70
C PHE A 78 -2.75 -13.45 -7.33
N ASN A 79 -3.64 -12.90 -8.14
CA ASN A 79 -4.64 -13.70 -8.85
C ASN A 79 -4.07 -14.19 -10.18
N THR A 80 -4.25 -15.47 -10.48
CA THR A 80 -3.73 -16.14 -11.67
C THR A 80 -4.84 -16.99 -12.30
N PRO A 81 -4.79 -17.30 -13.61
CA PRO A 81 -5.85 -18.05 -14.28
C PRO A 81 -5.92 -19.52 -13.83
N GLY A 82 -4.84 -20.07 -13.29
CA GLY A 82 -4.77 -21.45 -12.82
C GLY A 82 -4.21 -21.59 -11.41
N GLN A 83 -4.04 -22.85 -11.01
CA GLN A 83 -3.32 -23.20 -9.79
C GLN A 83 -1.89 -22.63 -9.84
N LYS A 84 -1.42 -22.15 -8.69
CA LYS A 84 -0.08 -21.61 -8.52
C LYS A 84 0.52 -22.03 -7.20
N ALA A 85 1.84 -22.13 -7.17
CA ALA A 85 2.66 -22.12 -5.99
C ALA A 85 3.48 -20.82 -5.99
N LEU A 86 3.60 -20.20 -4.82
CA LEU A 86 4.43 -19.03 -4.58
C LEU A 86 5.52 -19.42 -3.59
N VAL A 87 6.77 -19.10 -3.90
CA VAL A 87 7.92 -19.35 -3.02
C VAL A 87 8.71 -18.07 -2.86
N GLY A 88 8.87 -17.62 -1.63
CA GLY A 88 9.65 -16.42 -1.30
C GLY A 88 11.13 -16.73 -1.22
N SER A 89 11.96 -15.85 -1.76
CA SER A 89 13.41 -15.92 -1.67
C SER A 89 14.00 -14.52 -1.47
N THR A 90 15.31 -14.45 -1.25
CA THR A 90 16.04 -13.18 -1.21
C THR A 90 17.29 -13.37 -2.05
N THR A 91 17.51 -12.47 -3.01
CA THR A 91 18.70 -12.52 -3.87
C THR A 91 19.96 -12.24 -3.04
N PRO A 92 21.16 -12.61 -3.53
CA PRO A 92 22.42 -12.23 -2.88
C PRO A 92 22.58 -10.73 -2.64
N GLN A 93 21.90 -9.90 -3.44
CA GLN A 93 21.87 -8.44 -3.35
C GLN A 93 20.84 -7.91 -2.35
N GLY A 94 20.08 -8.80 -1.68
CA GLY A 94 19.09 -8.43 -0.66
C GLY A 94 17.69 -8.11 -1.20
N VAL A 95 17.45 -8.27 -2.51
CA VAL A 95 16.13 -8.03 -3.12
C VAL A 95 15.20 -9.19 -2.78
N LYS A 96 13.99 -8.87 -2.32
CA LYS A 96 12.95 -9.87 -2.05
C LYS A 96 12.34 -10.34 -3.35
N GLN A 97 12.24 -11.66 -3.51
CA GLN A 97 11.74 -12.29 -4.72
C GLN A 97 10.62 -13.28 -4.38
N ILE A 98 9.67 -13.43 -5.30
CA ILE A 98 8.63 -14.44 -5.26
C ILE A 98 8.69 -15.23 -6.57
N THR A 99 8.97 -16.51 -6.49
CA THR A 99 8.89 -17.43 -7.63
C THR A 99 7.45 -17.89 -7.81
N VAL A 100 6.96 -17.86 -9.06
CA VAL A 100 5.61 -18.29 -9.44
C VAL A 100 5.71 -19.56 -10.28
N GLY A 101 5.09 -20.65 -9.80
CA GLY A 101 5.11 -21.95 -10.48
C GLY A 101 3.72 -22.57 -10.63
N PRO A 102 3.32 -23.09 -11.81
CA PRO A 102 3.99 -22.93 -13.11
C PRO A 102 3.94 -21.47 -13.59
N PRO A 103 4.86 -21.03 -14.48
CA PRO A 103 4.84 -19.69 -15.05
C PRO A 103 3.52 -19.41 -15.76
N GLN A 104 2.86 -18.30 -15.40
CA GLN A 104 1.55 -17.93 -15.93
C GLN A 104 1.30 -16.44 -15.73
N PRO A 105 0.34 -15.85 -16.48
CA PRO A 105 -0.04 -14.45 -16.27
C PRO A 105 -0.57 -14.21 -14.87
N VAL A 106 -0.21 -13.06 -14.29
CA VAL A 106 -0.86 -12.53 -13.09
C VAL A 106 -1.98 -11.62 -13.58
N LEU A 107 -3.23 -11.89 -13.21
CA LEU A 107 -4.41 -11.15 -13.67
C LEU A 107 -4.64 -9.87 -12.87
N SER A 108 -4.41 -9.94 -11.56
CA SER A 108 -4.55 -8.81 -10.65
C SER A 108 -3.74 -9.03 -9.38
N VAL A 109 -3.47 -7.94 -8.67
CA VAL A 109 -2.80 -7.96 -7.37
C VAL A 109 -3.55 -7.06 -6.40
N SER A 110 -3.68 -7.49 -5.15
CA SER A 110 -4.14 -6.64 -4.05
C SER A 110 -3.20 -6.80 -2.87
N CYS A 111 -2.75 -5.69 -2.29
CA CYS A 111 -1.80 -5.68 -1.19
C CYS A 111 -2.40 -5.00 0.04
N ARG A 112 -1.93 -5.38 1.24
CA ARG A 112 -2.37 -4.78 2.50
C ARG A 112 -1.21 -4.14 3.24
N ALA A 113 -1.52 -3.19 4.10
CA ALA A 113 -0.55 -2.59 5.00
C ALA A 113 0.12 -3.65 5.89
N LYS A 114 1.39 -3.42 6.19
CA LYS A 114 2.22 -4.24 7.09
C LYS A 114 1.77 -4.15 8.55
#